data_AF-A0A352DYV2-F1
#
_entry.id   AF-A0A352DYV2-F1
#
_cell.length_a   1.000
_cell.length_b   1.000
_cell.length_c   1.000
_cell.angle_alpha   90.00
_cell.angle_beta   90.00
_cell.angle_gamma   90.00
#
_symmetry.space_group_name_H-M   'P 1'
#
loop_
_entity.id
_entity.type
_entity.pdbx_description
1 polymer ?
#
loop_
_entity_poly.entity_id
_entity_poly.type
_entity_poly.pdbx_seq_one_letter_code
_entity_poly.pdbx_strand_id
1 'polypeptide(L)' 'RAHPLGRAAVRLGRVVPDHPGVVSLATRVGGRRIVPLPIGADLPRIC' A
#
# COMPACT_ATOMS: atom_id res chain seq x y z
N ARG A 1 7.26 -3.15 -18.57
CA ARG A 1 5.98 -3.62 -19.16
C ARG A 1 6.12 -4.93 -19.97
N ALA A 2 7.29 -5.23 -20.52
CA ALA A 2 7.54 -6.45 -21.32
C ALA A 2 7.94 -7.70 -20.51
N HIS A 3 8.11 -7.59 -19.19
CA HIS A 3 8.46 -8.74 -18.36
C HIS A 3 7.21 -9.61 -18.12
N PRO A 4 7.25 -10.94 -18.37
CA PRO A 4 6.10 -11.83 -18.22
C PRO A 4 5.44 -11.77 -16.83
N LEU A 5 6.23 -11.63 -15.76
CA LEU A 5 5.70 -11.49 -14.39
C LEU A 5 5.08 -10.11 -14.09
N GLY A 6 5.29 -9.12 -14.96
CA GLY A 6 4.83 -7.74 -14.78
C GLY A 6 3.40 -7.47 -15.26
N ARG A 7 2.63 -8.51 -15.63
CA ARG A 7 1.28 -8.35 -16.22
C ARG A 7 0.31 -7.52 -15.38
N ALA A 8 0.47 -7.53 -14.06
CA ALA A 8 -0.38 -6.82 -13.11
C ALA A 8 0.29 -5.57 -12.50
N ALA A 9 1.44 -5.13 -13.02
CA ALA A 9 2.14 -3.97 -12.49
C ALA A 9 1.31 -2.69 -12.69
N VAL A 10 1.14 -1.92 -11.60
CA VAL A 10 0.38 -0.67 -11.60
C VAL A 10 1.03 0.33 -10.64
N ARG A 11 0.87 1.62 -10.92
CA ARG A 11 1.27 2.69 -10.00
C ARG A 11 0.20 2.84 -8.92
N LEU A 12 0.54 2.44 -7.69
CA LEU A 12 -0.39 2.45 -6.55
C LEU A 12 -0.54 3.83 -5.89
N GLY A 13 0.49 4.69 -5.97
CA GLY A 13 0.48 5.96 -5.25
C GLY A 13 1.65 6.88 -5.58
N ARG A 14 1.91 7.82 -4.68
CA ARG A 14 3.01 8.80 -4.75
C ARG A 14 3.46 9.20 -3.34
N VAL A 15 4.71 9.64 -3.22
CA VAL A 15 5.20 10.34 -2.03
C VAL A 15 4.74 11.80 -2.08
N VAL A 16 4.35 12.35 -0.94
CA VAL A 16 3.90 13.72 -0.78
C VAL A 16 4.57 14.34 0.46
N PRO A 17 4.68 15.67 0.55
CA PRO A 17 5.24 16.33 1.75
C PRO A 17 4.31 16.26 2.96
N ASP A 18 3.00 16.06 2.75
CA ASP A 18 2.02 16.02 3.83
C ASP A 18 2.17 14.77 4.71
N HIS A 19 2.02 14.96 6.03
CA HIS A 19 2.03 13.90 7.04
C HIS A 19 3.26 12.97 6.96
N PRO A 20 4.47 13.50 7.21
CA PRO A 20 5.68 12.68 7.20
C PRO A 20 5.56 11.49 8.16
N GLY A 21 6.00 10.32 7.70
CA GLY A 21 5.91 9.07 8.48
C GLY A 21 4.55 8.38 8.46
N VAL A 22 3.55 8.92 7.73
CA VAL A 22 2.21 8.35 7.65
C VAL A 22 1.89 7.84 6.25
N VAL A 23 1.39 6.61 6.16
CA VAL A 23 0.80 6.08 4.93
C VAL A 23 -0.71 6.29 4.98
N SER A 24 -1.26 6.95 3.97
CA SER A 24 -2.71 7.14 3.82
C SER A 24 -3.23 6.55 2.52
N LEU A 25 -4.35 5.85 2.62
CA LEU A 25 -5.06 5.20 1.52
C LEU A 25 -6.26 6.04 1.10
N ALA A 26 -6.37 6.34 -0.19
CA ALA A 26 -7.60 6.84 -0.77
C ALA A 26 -8.60 5.68 -0.92
N THR A 27 -9.76 5.82 -0.30
CA THR A 27 -10.82 4.81 -0.32
C THR A 27 -11.74 5.01 -1.53
N ARG A 28 -12.44 3.95 -1.94
CA ARG A 28 -13.39 3.99 -3.07
C ARG A 28 -14.56 4.96 -2.87
N VAL A 29 -14.92 5.24 -1.63
CA VAL A 29 -16.03 6.16 -1.27
C VAL A 29 -15.58 7.62 -1.15
N GLY A 30 -14.33 7.95 -1.51
CA GLY A 30 -13.81 9.32 -1.54
C GLY A 30 -13.11 9.80 -0.26
N GLY A 31 -13.15 9.03 0.82
CA GLY A 31 -12.42 9.33 2.06
C GLY A 31 -10.95 8.89 2.04
N ARG A 32 -10.18 9.32 3.05
CA ARG A 32 -8.82 8.82 3.31
C ARG A 32 -8.78 8.06 4.64
N ARG A 33 -7.98 6.99 4.70
CA ARG A 33 -7.71 6.23 5.94
C ARG A 33 -6.21 6.04 6.14
N ILE A 34 -5.75 6.06 7.39
CA ILE A 34 -4.37 5.71 7.73
C ILE A 34 -4.19 4.20 7.59
N VAL A 35 -3.08 3.78 6.99
CA VAL A 35 -2.66 2.38 6.96
C VAL A 35 -1.74 2.17 8.17
N PRO A 36 -2.21 1.48 9.23
CA PRO A 36 -1.37 1.23 10.40
C PRO A 36 -0.30 0.20 10.05
N LEU A 37 0.82 0.25 10.79
CA LEU A 37 1.77 -0.85 10.79
C LEU A 37 1.11 -2.09 11.44
N PRO A 38 1.18 -3.28 10.83
CA PRO A 38 0.73 -4.50 11.48
C PRO A 38 1.52 -4.77 12.76
N ILE A 39 0.86 -5.27 13.79
CA ILE A 39 1.49 -5.64 15.07
C ILE A 39 2.35 -6.91 14.91
N GLY A 40 2.04 -7.74 13.92
CA GLY A 40 2.76 -8.95 13.56
C GLY A 40 2.22 -9.54 12.25
N ALA A 41 2.67 -10.74 11.89
CA ALA A 41 2.12 -11.49 10.76
C ALA A 41 0.86 -12.26 11.16
N ASP A 42 -0.12 -12.36 10.26
CA ASP A 42 -1.40 -13.02 10.54
C ASP A 42 -1.28 -14.55 10.61
N LEU A 43 -0.27 -15.15 9.95
CA LEU A 43 -0.11 -16.60 9.86
C LEU A 43 1.27 -17.05 10.34
N PRO A 44 1.35 -18.18 11.09
CA PRO A 44 2.63 -18.76 11.47
C PRO A 44 3.34 -19.29 10.21
N ARG A 45 4.66 -19.02 10.12
CA ARG A 45 5.53 -19.56 9.04
C ARG A 45 5.07 -19.18 7.62
N ILE A 46 4.60 -17.95 7.42
CA ILE A 46 4.14 -17.43 6.10
C ILE A 46 5.28 -17.11 5.11
N CYS A 47 6.53 -17.28 5.53
CA CYS A 47 7.73 -17.09 4.71
C CYS A 47 8.53 -18.38 4.63
#